data_AF-A0A936SNT9-F1
#
_entry.id   AF-A0A936SNT9-F1
#
_cell.length_a   1.000
_cell.length_b   1.000
_cell.length_c   1.000
_cell.angle_alpha   90.00
_cell.angle_beta   90.00
_cell.angle_gamma   90.00
#
_symmetry.space_group_name_H-M   'P 1'
#
loop_
_entity.id
_entity.type
_entity.pdbx_description
1 polymer ?
#
loop_
_entity_poly.entity_id
_entity_poly.type
_entity_poly.pdbx_seq_one_letter_code
_entity_poly.pdbx_strand_id
1 'polypeptide(L)'
;MLSLDWVEIPEGTCIVGLSDTERAAIRARLQAEAGLNQLAPADRRLLDGLVEKYRRTVWEADYFASQQLTRAEQRLKAALTPPWDMYFAMETELERIPAQHVRWVPTFYITRFPITHAQADQFFASEHARWRELSRFRIGHRDDLPEMPEQIYWPLADAMAHWCGGRLPTVVEWEKAARGSDGRWYPWGNTWDATRGNFGPEHRPAYSRQHALGRTVVDAYPTGSSPYGLMDMLGNLSEWTMTRSYGGAKSTRETACAKGVTAKGLGQPEWFWSIVARQKPGTRYSGFRPVLSRWQRQIWLGGEIPDIEEDQ
;
A
#
# COMPACT_ATOMS: atom_id res chain seq x y z
N MET A 1 -0.14 2.51 28.58
CA MET A 1 -0.85 1.77 27.50
C MET A 1 -0.75 2.62 26.25
N LEU A 2 -0.55 2.03 25.07
CA LEU A 2 -0.33 2.81 23.85
C LEU A 2 -1.60 3.61 23.51
N SER A 3 -1.50 4.94 23.51
CA SER A 3 -2.60 5.81 23.07
C SER A 3 -2.71 5.75 21.55
N LEU A 4 -3.85 5.29 21.06
CA LEU A 4 -4.17 5.15 19.64
C LEU A 4 -5.52 5.82 19.37
N ASP A 5 -5.57 6.64 18.33
CA ASP A 5 -6.79 7.28 17.84
C ASP A 5 -7.53 6.29 16.93
N TRP A 6 -8.65 5.76 17.43
CA TRP A 6 -9.46 4.75 16.74
C TRP A 6 -10.62 5.39 16.00
N VAL A 7 -10.79 4.99 14.75
CA VAL A 7 -11.93 5.35 13.91
C VAL A 7 -12.83 4.13 13.74
N GLU A 8 -14.12 4.28 14.04
CA GLU A 8 -15.12 3.26 13.77
C GLU A 8 -15.45 3.22 12.26
N ILE A 9 -15.41 2.02 11.69
CA ILE A 9 -15.89 1.76 10.34
C ILE A 9 -17.19 0.96 10.46
N PRO A 10 -18.34 1.53 10.06
CA PRO A 10 -19.62 0.87 10.23
C PRO A 10 -19.71 -0.38 9.36
N GLU A 11 -20.48 -1.36 9.80
CA GLU A 11 -20.77 -2.55 9.02
C GLU A 11 -21.49 -2.23 7.70
N GLY A 12 -21.42 -3.15 6.75
CA GLY A 12 -22.09 -3.01 5.46
C GLY A 12 -21.24 -3.40 4.27
N THR A 13 -21.83 -3.27 3.08
CA THR A 13 -21.23 -3.65 1.81
C THR A 13 -20.21 -2.62 1.32
N CYS A 14 -19.08 -3.10 0.79
CA CYS A 14 -18.12 -2.30 0.04
C CYS A 14 -17.77 -2.97 -1.29
N ILE A 15 -17.33 -2.14 -2.24
CA ILE A 15 -16.84 -2.55 -3.55
C ILE A 15 -15.32 -2.66 -3.45
N VAL A 16 -14.79 -3.85 -3.77
CA VAL A 16 -13.37 -4.20 -3.66
C VAL A 16 -12.83 -4.58 -5.03
N GLY A 17 -11.62 -4.13 -5.37
CA GLY A 17 -10.94 -4.51 -6.63
C GLY A 17 -11.35 -3.67 -7.85
N LEU A 18 -11.10 -4.22 -9.05
CA LEU A 18 -11.24 -3.54 -10.34
C LEU A 18 -12.22 -4.17 -11.31
N SER A 19 -13.11 -3.37 -11.88
CA SER A 19 -13.90 -3.80 -13.04
C SER A 19 -13.01 -3.94 -14.27
N ASP A 20 -13.46 -4.71 -15.26
CA ASP A 20 -12.72 -4.87 -16.53
C ASP A 20 -12.60 -3.54 -17.28
N THR A 21 -13.62 -2.68 -17.18
CA THR A 21 -13.63 -1.35 -17.77
C THR A 21 -12.59 -0.43 -17.14
N GLU A 22 -12.53 -0.35 -15.81
CA GLU A 22 -11.53 0.44 -15.10
C GLU A 22 -10.11 -0.08 -15.39
N ARG A 23 -9.92 -1.40 -15.39
CA ARG A 23 -8.65 -2.04 -15.73
C ARG A 23 -8.19 -1.68 -17.15
N ALA A 24 -9.10 -1.74 -18.13
CA ALA A 24 -8.80 -1.37 -19.51
C ALA A 24 -8.44 0.11 -19.64
N ALA A 25 -9.14 1.00 -18.93
CA ALA A 25 -8.85 2.43 -18.92
C ALA A 25 -7.46 2.74 -18.36
N ILE A 26 -7.09 2.11 -17.23
CA ILE A 26 -5.76 2.27 -16.62
C ILE A 26 -4.66 1.80 -17.58
N ARG A 27 -4.83 0.63 -18.19
CA ARG A 27 -3.87 0.10 -19.17
C ARG A 27 -3.69 1.04 -20.36
N ALA A 28 -4.76 1.56 -20.92
CA ALA A 28 -4.71 2.49 -22.05
C ALA A 28 -3.94 3.77 -21.70
N ARG A 29 -4.13 4.30 -20.48
CA ARG A 29 -3.38 5.45 -19.96
C ARG A 29 -1.90 5.16 -19.79
N LEU A 30 -1.55 4.06 -19.11
CA LEU A 30 -0.14 3.65 -18.91
C LEU A 30 0.61 3.53 -20.24
N GLN A 31 -0.07 3.01 -21.27
CA GLN A 31 0.49 2.91 -22.61
C GLN A 31 0.66 4.27 -23.29
N ALA A 32 -0.26 5.22 -23.06
CA ALA A 32 -0.13 6.58 -23.56
C ALA A 32 1.06 7.30 -22.92
N GLU A 33 1.19 7.24 -21.60
CA GLU A 33 2.25 7.88 -20.82
C GLU A 33 3.64 7.33 -21.16
N ALA A 34 3.73 6.02 -21.37
CA ALA A 34 4.97 5.38 -21.82
C ALA A 34 5.25 5.57 -23.33
N GLY A 35 4.42 6.35 -24.05
CA GLY A 35 4.60 6.62 -25.48
C GLY A 35 4.35 5.41 -26.40
N LEU A 36 3.68 4.37 -25.90
CA LEU A 36 3.54 3.08 -26.57
C LEU A 36 2.36 3.03 -27.57
N ASN A 37 1.51 4.06 -27.58
CA ASN A 37 0.35 4.13 -28.46
C ASN A 37 0.71 4.40 -29.92
N GLN A 38 1.92 4.90 -30.19
CA GLN A 38 2.40 5.21 -31.54
C GLN A 38 3.19 4.05 -32.18
N LEU A 39 3.32 2.92 -31.48
CA LEU A 39 4.05 1.76 -31.99
C LEU A 39 3.32 1.14 -33.19
N ALA A 40 4.09 0.75 -34.21
CA ALA A 40 3.55 0.00 -35.34
C ALA A 40 2.93 -1.33 -34.88
N PRO A 41 1.92 -1.89 -35.60
CA PRO A 41 1.24 -3.13 -35.18
C PRO A 41 2.18 -4.32 -34.94
N ALA A 42 3.29 -4.41 -35.68
CA ALA A 42 4.31 -5.44 -35.47
C ALA A 42 5.08 -5.25 -34.16
N ASP A 43 5.45 -4.02 -33.82
CA ASP A 43 6.12 -3.67 -32.57
C ASP A 43 5.17 -3.82 -31.38
N ARG A 44 3.87 -3.60 -31.58
CA ARG A 44 2.86 -3.83 -30.55
C ARG A 44 2.77 -5.31 -30.15
N ARG A 45 2.78 -6.22 -31.13
CA ARG A 45 2.82 -7.67 -30.84
C ARG A 45 4.10 -8.08 -30.10
N LEU A 46 5.23 -7.46 -30.43
CA LEU A 46 6.50 -7.69 -29.72
C LEU A 46 6.45 -7.14 -28.29
N LEU A 47 5.84 -5.97 -28.07
CA LEU A 47 5.60 -5.42 -26.75
C LEU A 47 4.74 -6.37 -25.90
N ASP A 48 3.62 -6.88 -26.45
CA ASP A 48 2.75 -7.82 -25.74
C ASP A 48 3.51 -9.10 -25.35
N GLY A 49 4.38 -9.60 -26.23
CA GLY A 49 5.29 -10.71 -25.92
C GLY A 49 6.31 -10.38 -24.83
N LEU A 50 6.86 -9.16 -24.82
CA LEU A 50 7.76 -8.68 -23.76
C LEU A 50 7.05 -8.56 -22.41
N VAL A 51 5.82 -8.02 -22.38
CA VAL A 51 4.99 -7.97 -21.17
C VAL A 51 4.78 -9.39 -20.64
N GLU A 52 4.41 -10.33 -21.50
CA GLU A 52 4.18 -11.72 -21.10
C GLU A 52 5.45 -12.43 -20.58
N LYS A 53 6.61 -12.18 -21.21
CA LYS A 53 7.90 -12.67 -20.68
C LYS A 53 8.23 -12.05 -19.32
N TYR A 54 7.98 -10.74 -19.15
CA TYR A 54 8.17 -10.05 -17.88
C TYR A 54 7.24 -10.62 -16.80
N ARG A 55 5.97 -10.88 -17.14
CA ARG A 55 5.00 -11.57 -16.29
C ARG A 55 5.42 -12.97 -15.90
N ARG A 56 6.27 -13.68 -16.64
CA ARG A 56 6.76 -15.01 -16.20
C ARG A 56 8.00 -14.89 -15.32
N THR A 57 8.89 -13.99 -15.69
CA THR A 57 10.19 -13.77 -15.02
C THR A 57 10.07 -12.98 -13.71
N VAL A 58 9.13 -12.06 -13.51
CA VAL A 58 8.90 -11.47 -12.17
C VAL A 58 8.40 -12.52 -11.16
N TRP A 59 7.82 -13.62 -11.64
CA TRP A 59 7.38 -14.72 -10.78
C TRP A 59 8.54 -15.65 -10.45
N GLU A 60 9.45 -15.89 -11.39
CA GLU A 60 10.68 -16.67 -11.20
C GLU A 60 11.80 -15.75 -10.70
N ALA A 61 12.13 -15.82 -9.41
CA ALA A 61 13.10 -14.92 -8.79
C ALA A 61 14.35 -14.66 -9.68
N ASP A 62 14.63 -13.38 -9.88
CA ASP A 62 15.91 -12.81 -10.32
C ASP A 62 16.13 -12.61 -11.84
N TYR A 63 16.21 -11.32 -12.22
CA TYR A 63 16.84 -10.73 -13.41
C TYR A 63 16.25 -11.00 -14.80
N PHE A 64 15.84 -9.91 -15.44
CA PHE A 64 15.69 -9.82 -16.90
C PHE A 64 17.08 -9.90 -17.55
N ALA A 65 17.67 -11.09 -17.64
CA ALA A 65 18.90 -11.28 -18.39
C ALA A 65 18.58 -11.09 -19.88
N SER A 66 19.15 -10.04 -20.48
CA SER A 66 18.99 -9.65 -21.90
C SER A 66 19.18 -10.80 -22.90
N GLN A 67 19.80 -11.89 -22.47
CA GLN A 67 20.07 -13.09 -23.25
C GLN A 67 18.82 -13.94 -23.59
N GLN A 68 17.68 -13.72 -22.94
CA GLN A 68 16.42 -14.44 -23.24
C GLN A 68 15.52 -13.74 -24.28
N LEU A 69 15.95 -12.57 -24.77
CA LEU A 69 15.21 -11.79 -25.76
C LEU A 69 15.64 -12.15 -27.18
N THR A 70 14.68 -12.25 -28.08
CA THR A 70 14.94 -12.29 -29.53
C THR A 70 15.58 -10.98 -29.98
N ARG A 71 16.27 -10.99 -31.14
CA ARG A 71 16.85 -9.76 -31.71
C ARG A 71 15.81 -8.66 -31.94
N ALA A 72 14.59 -9.02 -32.33
CA ALA A 72 13.50 -8.07 -32.55
C ALA A 72 13.01 -7.42 -31.25
N GLU A 73 12.89 -8.20 -30.18
CA GLU A 73 12.55 -7.70 -28.84
C GLU A 73 13.67 -6.83 -28.24
N GLN A 74 14.94 -7.21 -28.44
CA GLN A 74 16.08 -6.39 -28.03
C GLN A 74 16.08 -5.04 -28.74
N ARG A 75 15.81 -5.02 -30.05
CA ARG A 75 15.66 -3.79 -30.84
C ARG A 75 14.53 -2.92 -30.30
N LEU A 76 13.35 -3.50 -30.09
CA LEU A 76 12.21 -2.76 -29.55
C LEU A 76 12.53 -2.18 -28.17
N LYS A 77 13.03 -3.01 -27.25
CA LYS A 77 13.41 -2.59 -25.90
C LYS A 77 14.44 -1.45 -25.91
N ALA A 78 15.39 -1.47 -26.84
CA ALA A 78 16.37 -0.40 -26.99
C ALA A 78 15.76 0.91 -27.57
N ALA A 79 14.66 0.80 -28.31
CA ALA A 79 13.95 1.94 -28.87
C ALA A 79 12.91 2.55 -27.90
N LEU A 80 12.50 1.83 -26.85
CA LEU A 80 11.57 2.36 -25.85
C LEU A 80 12.23 3.48 -25.04
N THR A 81 11.54 4.61 -24.90
CA THR A 81 11.97 5.71 -24.03
C THR A 81 11.66 5.37 -22.57
N PRO A 82 12.63 5.46 -21.65
CA PRO A 82 12.38 5.26 -20.22
C PRO A 82 11.32 6.21 -19.65
N PRO A 83 10.55 5.80 -18.62
CA PRO A 83 10.72 4.56 -17.86
C PRO A 83 9.79 3.41 -18.32
N TRP A 84 10.11 2.75 -19.43
CA TRP A 84 9.39 1.56 -19.91
C TRP A 84 9.48 0.35 -18.96
N ASP A 85 10.52 0.29 -18.14
CA ASP A 85 10.70 -0.70 -17.08
C ASP A 85 9.63 -0.54 -15.99
N MET A 86 9.22 0.70 -15.71
CA MET A 86 8.11 0.98 -14.81
C MET A 86 6.76 0.60 -15.41
N TYR A 87 6.56 0.78 -16.72
CA TYR A 87 5.35 0.30 -17.40
C TYR A 87 5.14 -1.21 -17.18
N PHE A 88 6.17 -2.04 -17.38
CA PHE A 88 6.06 -3.48 -17.18
C PHE A 88 5.78 -3.87 -15.73
N ALA A 89 6.40 -3.18 -14.77
CA ALA A 89 6.11 -3.39 -13.36
C ALA A 89 4.65 -3.05 -13.02
N MET A 90 4.13 -1.93 -13.53
CA MET A 90 2.75 -1.50 -13.29
C MET A 90 1.72 -2.39 -13.97
N GLU A 91 1.98 -2.84 -15.19
CA GLU A 91 1.10 -3.79 -15.88
C GLU A 91 1.00 -5.11 -15.11
N THR A 92 2.11 -5.56 -14.51
CA THR A 92 2.11 -6.76 -13.65
C THR A 92 1.35 -6.53 -12.34
N GLU A 93 1.48 -5.37 -11.70
CA GLU A 93 0.70 -5.05 -10.50
C GLU A 93 -0.79 -4.87 -10.80
N LEU A 94 -1.13 -4.28 -11.96
CA LEU A 94 -2.51 -4.16 -12.41
C LEU A 94 -3.20 -5.54 -12.38
N GLU A 95 -2.57 -6.57 -12.92
CA GLU A 95 -3.11 -7.94 -12.93
C GLU A 95 -3.24 -8.61 -11.56
N ARG A 96 -2.41 -8.20 -10.58
CA ARG A 96 -2.49 -8.73 -9.21
C ARG A 96 -3.72 -8.23 -8.47
N ILE A 97 -4.37 -7.20 -8.99
CA ILE A 97 -5.57 -6.65 -8.38
C ILE A 97 -6.75 -7.55 -8.72
N PRO A 98 -7.51 -8.02 -7.72
CA PRO A 98 -8.64 -8.89 -7.95
C PRO A 98 -9.71 -8.19 -8.79
N ALA A 99 -10.47 -8.99 -9.54
CA ALA A 99 -11.68 -8.52 -10.21
C ALA A 99 -12.64 -7.89 -9.20
N GLN A 100 -13.39 -6.89 -9.63
CA GLN A 100 -14.32 -6.17 -8.77
C GLN A 100 -15.36 -7.13 -8.19
N HIS A 101 -15.58 -7.01 -6.89
CA HIS A 101 -16.57 -7.81 -6.20
C HIS A 101 -17.09 -7.05 -4.97
N VAL A 102 -18.32 -7.37 -4.60
CA VAL A 102 -18.95 -6.84 -3.38
C VAL A 102 -18.58 -7.73 -2.21
N ARG A 103 -18.23 -7.11 -1.08
CA ARG A 103 -18.06 -7.79 0.22
C ARG A 103 -18.86 -7.08 1.28
N TRP A 104 -19.53 -7.85 2.11
CA TRP A 104 -20.04 -7.36 3.38
C TRP A 104 -18.92 -7.46 4.43
N VAL A 105 -18.73 -6.39 5.20
CA VAL A 105 -17.69 -6.30 6.24
C VAL A 105 -18.36 -5.87 7.55
N PRO A 106 -18.14 -6.59 8.67
CA PRO A 106 -18.69 -6.21 9.98
C PRO A 106 -18.06 -4.90 10.48
N THR A 107 -18.63 -4.32 11.53
CA THR A 107 -18.02 -3.15 12.20
C THR A 107 -16.64 -3.51 12.75
N PHE A 108 -15.67 -2.64 12.48
CA PHE A 108 -14.33 -2.73 13.02
C PHE A 108 -13.79 -1.33 13.30
N TYR A 109 -12.75 -1.25 14.12
CA TYR A 109 -12.04 -0.02 14.43
C TYR A 109 -10.65 -0.10 13.82
N ILE A 110 -10.16 1.01 13.30
CA ILE A 110 -8.83 1.11 12.69
C ILE A 110 -8.21 2.44 13.11
N THR A 111 -6.89 2.48 13.26
CA THR A 111 -6.23 3.72 13.70
C THR A 111 -6.28 4.81 12.63
N ARG A 112 -6.56 6.05 13.05
CA ARG A 112 -6.63 7.23 12.16
C ARG A 112 -5.33 7.47 11.38
N PHE A 113 -4.21 7.08 11.98
CA PHE A 113 -2.85 7.22 11.43
C PHE A 113 -2.13 5.87 11.40
N PRO A 114 -1.12 5.69 10.52
CA PRO A 114 -0.16 4.60 10.68
C PRO A 114 0.59 4.74 12.00
N ILE A 115 1.12 3.62 12.52
CA ILE A 115 1.95 3.66 13.72
C ILE A 115 3.17 4.57 13.52
N THR A 116 3.37 5.51 14.43
CA THR A 116 4.48 6.47 14.40
C THR A 116 5.75 5.95 15.07
N HIS A 117 6.88 6.65 14.88
CA HIS A 117 8.13 6.38 15.59
C HIS A 117 7.95 6.37 17.11
N ALA A 118 7.28 7.38 17.68
CA ALA A 118 7.03 7.45 19.13
C ALA A 118 6.14 6.31 19.65
N GLN A 119 5.18 5.85 18.84
CA GLN A 119 4.34 4.71 19.19
C GLN A 119 5.12 3.39 19.11
N ALA A 120 5.96 3.23 18.08
CA ALA A 120 6.86 2.09 17.95
C ALA A 120 7.91 2.03 19.06
N ASP A 121 8.40 3.17 19.53
CA ASP A 121 9.34 3.25 20.67
C ASP A 121 8.76 2.60 21.92
N GLN A 122 7.47 2.81 22.20
CA GLN A 122 6.80 2.17 23.35
C GLN A 122 6.73 0.65 23.20
N PHE A 123 6.48 0.13 21.99
CA PHE A 123 6.53 -1.31 21.73
C PHE A 123 7.93 -1.87 21.94
N PHE A 124 8.96 -1.24 21.37
CA PHE A 124 10.34 -1.71 21.50
C PHE A 124 10.91 -1.58 22.92
N ALA A 125 10.40 -0.66 23.72
CA ALA A 125 10.71 -0.53 25.15
C ALA A 125 10.00 -1.58 26.03
N SER A 126 8.93 -2.22 25.52
CA SER A 126 8.16 -3.22 26.27
C SER A 126 8.98 -4.46 26.60
N GLU A 127 8.63 -5.16 27.68
CA GLU A 127 9.24 -6.44 28.06
C GLU A 127 9.14 -7.48 26.92
N HIS A 128 8.00 -7.52 26.23
CA HIS A 128 7.77 -8.42 25.10
C HIS A 128 8.83 -8.28 24.01
N ALA A 129 9.14 -7.04 23.62
CA ALA A 129 10.11 -6.75 22.58
C ALA A 129 11.56 -6.87 23.08
N ARG A 130 11.83 -6.43 24.31
CA ARG A 130 13.16 -6.53 24.94
C ARG A 130 13.61 -7.97 25.10
N TRP A 131 12.76 -8.85 25.63
CA TRP A 131 13.09 -10.26 25.85
C TRP A 131 13.44 -11.00 24.55
N ARG A 132 12.82 -10.60 23.43
CA ARG A 132 13.06 -11.18 22.09
C ARG A 132 14.12 -10.41 21.27
N GLU A 133 14.71 -9.37 21.85
CA GLU A 133 15.65 -8.45 21.17
C GLU A 133 15.10 -7.91 19.84
N LEU A 134 13.80 -7.58 19.77
CA LEU A 134 13.16 -7.22 18.51
C LEU A 134 13.68 -5.92 17.88
N SER A 135 14.27 -5.03 18.70
CA SER A 135 14.84 -3.75 18.25
C SER A 135 15.93 -3.92 17.19
N ARG A 136 16.65 -5.06 17.17
CA ARG A 136 17.68 -5.36 16.15
C ARG A 136 17.13 -5.47 14.72
N PHE A 137 15.81 -5.64 14.57
CA PHE A 137 15.14 -5.74 13.28
C PHE A 137 14.50 -4.43 12.83
N ARG A 138 14.61 -3.36 13.63
CA ARG A 138 14.08 -2.04 13.30
C ARG A 138 14.88 -1.41 12.15
N ILE A 139 14.21 -0.68 11.27
CA ILE A 139 14.82 -0.06 10.09
C ILE A 139 14.36 1.38 9.92
N GLY A 140 15.27 2.27 9.53
CA GLY A 140 14.91 3.64 9.14
C GLY A 140 14.24 4.49 10.23
N HIS A 141 14.50 4.16 11.51
CA HIS A 141 14.03 4.90 12.68
C HIS A 141 14.84 6.17 12.93
N ARG A 142 14.17 7.20 13.45
CA ARG A 142 14.76 8.49 13.84
C ARG A 142 14.11 9.03 15.10
N ASP A 143 14.90 9.22 16.15
CA ASP A 143 14.43 9.75 17.43
C ASP A 143 13.99 11.22 17.35
N ASP A 144 14.50 11.98 16.38
CA ASP A 144 14.18 13.40 16.18
C ASP A 144 12.85 13.64 15.43
N LEU A 145 12.10 12.58 15.11
CA LEU A 145 10.87 12.65 14.28
C LEU A 145 9.74 11.76 14.84
N PRO A 146 9.22 12.04 16.05
CA PRO A 146 8.28 11.16 16.76
C PRO A 146 6.96 10.88 16.02
N GLU A 147 6.51 11.82 15.18
CA GLU A 147 5.24 11.77 14.43
C GLU A 147 5.38 11.14 13.02
N MET A 148 6.59 10.80 12.62
CA MET A 148 6.83 10.13 11.33
C MET A 148 6.35 8.67 11.42
N PRO A 149 5.69 8.12 10.40
CA PRO A 149 5.22 6.74 10.44
C PRO A 149 6.40 5.75 10.39
N GLU A 150 6.35 4.70 11.20
CA GLU A 150 7.38 3.67 11.33
C GLU A 150 7.49 2.81 10.07
N GLN A 151 8.73 2.46 9.68
CA GLN A 151 8.98 1.43 8.67
C GLN A 151 9.27 0.11 9.38
N ILE A 152 8.54 -0.94 9.04
CA ILE A 152 8.60 -2.19 9.79
C ILE A 152 8.39 -3.39 8.88
N TYR A 153 9.05 -4.51 9.19
CA TYR A 153 8.79 -5.76 8.51
C TYR A 153 7.47 -6.36 8.97
N TRP A 154 6.78 -7.08 8.08
CA TRP A 154 5.47 -7.65 8.37
C TRP A 154 5.39 -8.46 9.68
N PRO A 155 6.33 -9.36 10.02
CA PRO A 155 6.23 -10.13 11.26
C PRO A 155 6.29 -9.24 12.53
N LEU A 156 7.03 -8.13 12.47
CA LEU A 156 7.08 -7.17 13.57
C LEU A 156 5.84 -6.28 13.61
N ALA A 157 5.32 -5.89 12.44
CA ALA A 157 4.02 -5.21 12.33
C ALA A 157 2.90 -6.05 12.93
N ASP A 158 2.87 -7.35 12.62
CA ASP A 158 1.90 -8.29 13.16
C ASP A 158 2.06 -8.47 14.68
N ALA A 159 3.29 -8.69 15.17
CA ALA A 159 3.55 -8.78 16.60
C ALA A 159 3.15 -7.51 17.36
N MET A 160 3.45 -6.33 16.81
CA MET A 160 3.08 -5.06 17.41
C MET A 160 1.57 -4.81 17.35
N ALA A 161 0.88 -5.16 16.26
CA ALA A 161 -0.56 -5.04 16.18
C ALA A 161 -1.26 -5.88 17.26
N HIS A 162 -0.77 -7.11 17.50
CA HIS A 162 -1.24 -7.95 18.61
C HIS A 162 -0.89 -7.39 19.98
N TRP A 163 0.30 -6.79 20.15
CA TRP A 163 0.68 -6.10 21.39
C TRP A 163 -0.23 -4.90 21.68
N CYS A 164 -0.72 -4.22 20.64
CA CYS A 164 -1.74 -3.17 20.77
C CYS A 164 -3.14 -3.72 21.08
N GLY A 165 -3.32 -5.03 21.26
CA GLY A 165 -4.61 -5.68 21.51
C GLY A 165 -5.46 -5.94 20.26
N GLY A 166 -4.94 -5.61 19.07
CA GLY A 166 -5.62 -5.79 17.79
C GLY A 166 -4.93 -6.80 16.89
N ARG A 167 -5.03 -6.55 15.59
CA ARG A 167 -4.35 -7.31 14.52
C ARG A 167 -4.10 -6.40 13.32
N LEU A 168 -3.39 -6.87 12.31
CA LEU A 168 -3.35 -6.17 11.02
C LEU A 168 -4.72 -6.23 10.31
N PRO A 169 -5.10 -5.21 9.52
CA PRO A 169 -6.30 -5.22 8.70
C PRO A 169 -6.19 -6.28 7.62
N THR A 170 -7.31 -6.83 7.17
CA THR A 170 -7.39 -7.47 5.86
C THR A 170 -7.34 -6.41 4.75
N VAL A 171 -7.01 -6.79 3.52
CA VAL A 171 -7.07 -5.85 2.38
C VAL A 171 -8.48 -5.28 2.17
N VAL A 172 -9.52 -6.05 2.51
CA VAL A 172 -10.93 -5.64 2.38
C VAL A 172 -11.31 -4.60 3.43
N GLU A 173 -10.89 -4.79 4.69
CA GLU A 173 -11.08 -3.80 5.75
C GLU A 173 -10.32 -2.52 5.43
N TRP A 174 -9.06 -2.65 5.02
CA TRP A 174 -8.24 -1.51 4.64
C TRP A 174 -8.87 -0.75 3.45
N GLU A 175 -9.35 -1.47 2.42
CA GLU A 175 -10.06 -0.88 1.26
C GLU A 175 -11.28 -0.08 1.69
N LYS A 176 -12.13 -0.72 2.51
CA LYS A 176 -13.36 -0.10 3.00
C LYS A 176 -13.02 1.15 3.79
N ALA A 177 -12.06 1.11 4.70
CA ALA A 177 -11.63 2.26 5.48
C ALA A 177 -11.06 3.39 4.60
N ALA A 178 -10.40 3.05 3.49
CA ALA A 178 -9.83 4.01 2.56
C ALA A 178 -10.87 4.67 1.66
N ARG A 179 -11.78 3.88 1.06
CA ARG A 179 -12.66 4.33 -0.04
C ARG A 179 -14.13 4.46 0.36
N GLY A 180 -14.55 3.92 1.50
CA GLY A 180 -15.96 3.85 1.84
C GLY A 180 -16.67 2.70 1.12
N SER A 181 -17.97 2.89 0.85
CA SER A 181 -18.85 1.89 0.23
C SER A 181 -19.24 2.22 -1.21
N ASP A 182 -18.93 3.42 -1.70
CA ASP A 182 -19.39 3.96 -2.98
C ASP A 182 -18.49 3.66 -4.19
N GLY A 183 -17.36 2.96 -3.96
CA GLY A 183 -16.43 2.60 -5.02
C GLY A 183 -15.60 3.77 -5.56
N ARG A 184 -15.52 4.92 -4.87
CA ARG A 184 -14.67 6.05 -5.30
C ARG A 184 -13.22 5.64 -5.54
N TRP A 185 -12.49 6.28 -6.45
CA TRP A 185 -11.14 5.84 -6.81
C TRP A 185 -10.08 6.14 -5.74
N TYR A 186 -10.20 7.28 -5.08
CA TYR A 186 -9.28 7.75 -4.03
C TYR A 186 -10.04 8.00 -2.74
N PRO A 187 -9.33 8.07 -1.59
CA PRO A 187 -9.97 8.37 -0.32
C PRO A 187 -10.85 9.63 -0.35
N TRP A 188 -10.40 10.65 -1.10
CA TRP A 188 -11.06 11.94 -1.26
C TRP A 188 -12.03 12.05 -2.45
N GLY A 189 -12.25 10.99 -3.24
CA GLY A 189 -13.21 11.01 -4.37
C GLY A 189 -12.66 10.40 -5.65
N ASN A 190 -13.16 10.86 -6.81
CA ASN A 190 -12.84 10.28 -8.12
C ASN A 190 -11.86 11.10 -8.95
N THR A 191 -11.47 12.29 -8.48
CA THR A 191 -10.54 13.17 -9.18
C THR A 191 -9.17 13.10 -8.52
N TRP A 192 -8.14 12.81 -9.33
CA TRP A 192 -6.77 12.81 -8.87
C TRP A 192 -6.38 14.20 -8.37
N ASP A 193 -5.68 14.25 -7.24
CA ASP A 193 -5.14 15.49 -6.69
C ASP A 193 -3.84 15.18 -5.95
N ALA A 194 -2.72 15.49 -6.60
CA ALA A 194 -1.39 15.19 -6.07
C ALA A 194 -1.02 16.01 -4.82
N THR A 195 -1.82 17.03 -4.46
CA THR A 195 -1.61 17.82 -3.24
C THR A 195 -2.16 17.17 -1.98
N ARG A 196 -2.91 16.06 -2.13
CA ARG A 196 -3.61 15.37 -1.03
C ARG A 196 -2.81 14.24 -0.39
N GLY A 197 -1.53 14.10 -0.71
CA GLY A 197 -0.69 13.06 -0.12
C GLY A 197 0.78 13.16 -0.54
N ASN A 198 1.62 12.37 0.14
CA ASN A 198 3.04 12.27 -0.20
C ASN A 198 3.24 11.27 -1.36
N PHE A 199 3.26 11.81 -2.58
CA PHE A 199 3.43 11.04 -3.82
C PHE A 199 4.85 11.11 -4.40
N GLY A 200 5.62 12.12 -4.04
CA GLY A 200 6.95 12.35 -4.61
C GLY A 200 7.59 13.60 -4.01
N PRO A 201 8.90 13.80 -4.22
CA PRO A 201 9.61 14.98 -3.73
C PRO A 201 8.95 16.29 -4.17
N GLU A 202 8.34 16.34 -5.34
CA GLU A 202 7.64 17.48 -5.92
C GLU A 202 6.37 17.88 -5.13
N HIS A 203 5.69 16.91 -4.50
CA HIS A 203 4.45 17.11 -3.74
C HIS A 203 4.67 17.17 -2.21
N ARG A 204 5.93 17.12 -1.77
CA ARG A 204 6.32 17.15 -0.37
C ARG A 204 6.50 18.58 0.15
N PRO A 205 5.99 18.89 1.37
CA PRO A 205 6.33 20.11 2.09
C PRO A 205 7.84 20.29 2.23
N ALA A 206 8.31 21.55 2.23
CA ALA A 206 9.74 21.84 2.27
C ALA A 206 10.47 21.23 3.48
N TYR A 207 9.84 21.23 4.67
CA TYR A 207 10.43 20.65 5.88
C TYR A 207 10.74 19.14 5.71
N SER A 208 9.84 18.39 5.06
CA SER A 208 10.03 16.94 4.86
C SER A 208 11.21 16.60 3.95
N ARG A 209 11.68 17.53 3.12
CA ARG A 209 12.84 17.34 2.23
C ARG A 209 14.17 17.42 3.00
N GLN A 210 14.18 18.05 4.18
CA GLN A 210 15.39 18.24 5.00
C GLN A 210 15.88 16.94 5.66
N HIS A 211 14.97 16.00 5.94
CA HIS A 211 15.29 14.76 6.66
C HIS A 211 15.70 13.60 5.74
N ALA A 212 15.67 13.79 4.40
CA ALA A 212 16.02 12.81 3.37
C ALA A 212 15.32 11.44 3.44
N LEU A 213 14.29 11.28 4.31
CA LEU A 213 13.59 10.01 4.53
C LEU A 213 12.60 9.64 3.42
N GLY A 214 12.17 10.62 2.63
CA GLY A 214 11.15 10.42 1.59
C GLY A 214 9.73 10.15 2.12
N ARG A 215 9.48 10.41 3.40
CA ARG A 215 8.20 10.30 4.12
C ARG A 215 7.82 11.64 4.76
N THR A 216 6.56 11.76 5.15
CA THR A 216 6.01 12.91 5.90
C THR A 216 5.41 12.45 7.22
N VAL A 217 5.26 13.37 8.17
CA VAL A 217 4.46 13.12 9.39
C VAL A 217 3.01 12.77 9.02
N VAL A 218 2.35 12.02 9.89
CA VAL A 218 1.08 11.32 9.60
C VAL A 218 -0.13 12.23 9.36
N ASP A 219 -0.04 13.51 9.69
CA ASP A 219 -1.10 14.52 9.54
C ASP A 219 -0.79 15.60 8.48
N ALA A 220 0.28 15.44 7.70
CA ALA A 220 0.76 16.45 6.76
C ALA A 220 -0.22 16.81 5.63
N TYR A 221 -1.24 15.95 5.37
CA TYR A 221 -2.18 16.09 4.26
C TYR A 221 -3.64 15.91 4.71
N PRO A 222 -4.23 16.84 5.49
CA PRO A 222 -5.60 16.70 6.02
C PRO A 222 -6.68 16.58 4.95
N THR A 223 -6.46 17.18 3.78
CA THR A 223 -7.35 17.07 2.62
C THR A 223 -7.28 15.71 1.91
N GLY A 224 -6.31 14.85 2.29
CA GLY A 224 -6.18 13.47 1.82
C GLY A 224 -6.97 12.43 2.60
N SER A 225 -7.77 12.87 3.58
CA SER A 225 -8.52 11.97 4.44
C SER A 225 -9.52 11.11 3.68
N SER A 226 -9.74 9.90 4.20
CA SER A 226 -10.78 8.98 3.76
C SER A 226 -12.18 9.50 4.10
N PRO A 227 -13.25 8.88 3.59
CA PRO A 227 -14.62 9.26 3.94
C PRO A 227 -14.91 9.13 5.44
N TYR A 228 -14.15 8.29 6.14
CA TYR A 228 -14.24 8.07 7.58
C TYR A 228 -13.21 8.89 8.38
N GLY A 229 -12.43 9.76 7.71
CA GLY A 229 -11.44 10.63 8.36
C GLY A 229 -10.10 9.97 8.64
N LEU A 230 -9.78 8.83 8.01
CA LEU A 230 -8.44 8.24 8.11
C LEU A 230 -7.46 9.01 7.24
N MET A 231 -6.29 9.30 7.80
CA MET A 231 -5.22 10.05 7.15
C MET A 231 -4.27 9.11 6.43
N ASP A 232 -3.47 9.58 5.47
CA ASP A 232 -2.40 8.80 4.83
C ASP A 232 -2.82 7.42 4.26
N MET A 233 -4.10 7.24 3.92
CA MET A 233 -4.54 6.03 3.23
C MET A 233 -3.93 5.93 1.83
N LEU A 234 -3.56 7.06 1.21
CA LEU A 234 -2.90 7.09 -0.09
C LEU A 234 -1.64 7.95 -0.06
N GLY A 235 -0.51 7.34 -0.40
CA GLY A 235 0.80 7.99 -0.38
C GLY A 235 1.57 7.68 0.92
N ASN A 236 2.69 8.38 1.10
CA ASN A 236 3.61 8.23 2.23
C ASN A 236 4.28 6.86 2.35
N LEU A 237 3.58 5.86 2.88
CA LEU A 237 4.04 4.48 3.04
C LEU A 237 3.02 3.50 2.47
N SER A 238 3.50 2.37 1.95
CA SER A 238 2.62 1.20 1.85
C SER A 238 2.30 0.68 3.25
N GLU A 239 1.17 0.03 3.44
CA GLU A 239 0.74 -0.50 4.74
C GLU A 239 0.51 -2.00 4.67
N TRP A 240 1.10 -2.72 5.61
CA TRP A 240 0.94 -4.17 5.75
C TRP A 240 -0.49 -4.54 6.12
N THR A 241 -0.97 -5.62 5.51
CA THR A 241 -2.25 -6.25 5.82
C THR A 241 -2.02 -7.71 6.22
N MET A 242 -2.97 -8.33 6.92
CA MET A 242 -2.91 -9.76 7.25
C MET A 242 -3.26 -10.66 6.06
N THR A 243 -3.81 -10.10 4.98
CA THR A 243 -4.17 -10.89 3.80
C THR A 243 -2.92 -11.41 3.11
N ARG A 244 -2.89 -12.72 2.90
CA ARG A 244 -1.83 -13.39 2.15
C ARG A 244 -2.17 -13.38 0.66
N SER A 245 -1.18 -13.12 -0.17
CA SER A 245 -1.26 -13.40 -1.60
C SER A 245 -1.09 -14.90 -1.82
N TYR A 246 -2.09 -15.52 -2.45
CA TYR A 246 -2.02 -16.91 -2.89
C TYR A 246 -1.17 -16.98 -4.16
N GLY A 247 0.05 -17.49 -4.04
CA GLY A 247 0.94 -17.65 -5.19
C GLY A 247 0.65 -18.94 -5.96
N GLY A 248 0.00 -18.82 -7.12
CA GLY A 248 -0.13 -19.88 -8.14
C GLY A 248 1.14 -20.16 -8.96
N ALA A 249 2.32 -19.68 -8.56
CA ALA A 249 3.58 -20.02 -9.22
C ALA A 249 4.72 -20.09 -8.20
N LYS A 250 5.28 -21.30 -8.03
CA LYS A 250 6.62 -21.72 -7.52
C LYS A 250 7.40 -20.86 -6.51
N SER A 251 6.77 -19.94 -5.79
CA SER A 251 7.32 -19.25 -4.62
C SER A 251 6.88 -20.02 -3.39
N THR A 252 7.80 -20.70 -2.72
CA THR A 252 7.54 -21.39 -1.44
C THR A 252 7.29 -20.43 -0.27
N ARG A 253 7.30 -19.11 -0.50
CA ARG A 253 7.05 -18.09 0.53
C ARG A 253 5.67 -17.50 0.36
N GLU A 254 4.84 -17.66 1.39
CA GLU A 254 3.64 -16.86 1.59
C GLU A 254 4.03 -15.39 1.66
N THR A 255 3.30 -14.52 0.97
CA THR A 255 3.58 -13.08 0.97
C THR A 255 2.37 -12.35 1.51
N ALA A 256 2.60 -11.48 2.50
CA ALA A 256 1.57 -10.59 2.96
C ALA A 256 1.37 -9.44 1.97
N CYS A 257 0.14 -9.00 1.79
CA CYS A 257 -0.16 -7.86 0.93
C CYS A 257 0.20 -6.54 1.63
N ALA A 258 0.81 -5.61 0.90
CA ALA A 258 0.91 -4.22 1.29
C ALA A 258 -0.01 -3.36 0.40
N LYS A 259 -0.81 -2.47 0.97
CA LYS A 259 -1.71 -1.56 0.24
C LYS A 259 -1.27 -0.12 0.50
N GLY A 260 -1.26 0.74 -0.51
CA GLY A 260 -0.56 2.04 -0.47
C GLY A 260 0.50 2.10 -1.56
N VAL A 261 0.36 2.99 -2.54
CA VAL A 261 1.35 3.20 -3.61
C VAL A 261 2.22 4.41 -3.26
N THR A 262 3.52 4.32 -3.53
CA THR A 262 4.38 5.50 -3.70
C THR A 262 4.46 5.79 -5.20
N ALA A 263 4.00 6.96 -5.61
CA ALA A 263 3.84 7.38 -7.02
C ALA A 263 5.15 7.66 -7.76
N LYS A 264 6.29 7.16 -7.25
CA LYS A 264 7.63 7.76 -7.36
C LYS A 264 8.24 7.82 -8.76
N GLY A 265 7.56 7.45 -9.84
CA GLY A 265 8.18 7.53 -11.17
C GLY A 265 7.30 7.45 -12.41
N LEU A 266 5.97 7.54 -12.32
CA LEU A 266 5.16 7.81 -13.52
C LEU A 266 4.59 9.22 -13.58
N GLY A 267 4.61 9.97 -12.46
CA GLY A 267 3.92 11.24 -12.39
C GLY A 267 2.40 11.00 -12.51
N GLN A 268 1.67 11.28 -11.43
CA GLN A 268 0.20 11.16 -11.39
C GLN A 268 -0.34 9.73 -11.59
N PRO A 269 -0.15 8.79 -10.64
CA PRO A 269 -0.94 7.57 -10.66
C PRO A 269 -2.40 7.94 -10.45
N GLU A 270 -3.17 8.01 -11.55
CA GLU A 270 -4.61 8.24 -11.52
C GLU A 270 -5.41 7.04 -10.98
N TRP A 271 -4.74 6.08 -10.35
CA TRP A 271 -5.44 4.98 -9.75
C TRP A 271 -4.59 4.26 -8.71
N PHE A 272 -5.27 3.89 -7.63
CA PHE A 272 -4.73 3.24 -6.46
C PHE A 272 -5.01 1.75 -6.54
N TRP A 273 -4.08 0.84 -6.24
CA TRP A 273 -4.33 -0.49 -5.63
C TRP A 273 -3.08 -1.38 -5.73
N SER A 274 -2.77 -2.07 -4.63
CA SER A 274 -1.88 -3.25 -4.53
C SER A 274 -0.40 -3.09 -4.89
N ILE A 275 0.47 -3.30 -3.90
CA ILE A 275 1.79 -3.88 -4.12
C ILE A 275 1.81 -5.21 -3.36
N VAL A 276 1.84 -6.34 -4.05
CA VAL A 276 2.19 -7.60 -3.37
C VAL A 276 3.69 -7.57 -3.08
N ALA A 277 4.04 -7.06 -1.90
CA ALA A 277 5.42 -6.98 -1.46
C ALA A 277 5.89 -8.36 -0.98
N ARG A 278 6.97 -8.86 -1.58
CA ARG A 278 7.65 -10.03 -1.04
C ARG A 278 8.28 -9.66 0.31
N GLN A 279 8.08 -10.47 1.33
CA GLN A 279 8.82 -10.35 2.59
C GLN A 279 10.27 -10.79 2.34
N LYS A 280 11.14 -9.83 1.99
CA LYS A 280 12.58 -10.05 1.81
C LYS A 280 13.36 -9.01 2.61
N PRO A 281 14.58 -9.33 3.07
CA PRO A 281 15.52 -8.31 3.56
C PRO A 281 15.64 -7.19 2.52
N GLY A 282 15.35 -5.95 2.93
CA GLY A 282 15.36 -4.79 2.03
C GLY A 282 14.00 -4.23 1.60
N THR A 283 12.87 -4.82 2.02
CA THR A 283 11.56 -4.14 1.92
C THR A 283 11.59 -2.88 2.80
N ARG A 284 11.74 -1.70 2.18
CA ARG A 284 12.14 -0.44 2.86
C ARG A 284 11.04 0.63 2.97
N TYR A 285 9.77 0.31 2.69
CA TYR A 285 8.71 1.34 2.62
C TYR A 285 7.34 0.80 3.01
N SER A 286 7.25 0.09 4.14
CA SER A 286 5.98 -0.42 4.62
C SER A 286 5.78 -0.13 6.11
N GLY A 287 4.70 0.58 6.43
CA GLY A 287 4.16 0.77 7.77
C GLY A 287 2.96 -0.15 8.01
N PHE A 288 2.14 0.17 9.00
CA PHE A 288 0.89 -0.54 9.26
C PHE A 288 -0.04 0.26 10.18
N ARG A 289 -1.27 -0.22 10.27
CA ARG A 289 -2.28 0.19 11.26
C ARG A 289 -2.84 -1.05 11.93
N PRO A 290 -3.06 -1.05 13.25
CA PRO A 290 -3.85 -2.10 13.87
C PRO A 290 -5.35 -1.88 13.65
N VAL A 291 -6.10 -2.98 13.68
CA VAL A 291 -7.56 -3.00 13.73
C VAL A 291 -8.06 -3.78 14.94
N LEU A 292 -9.25 -3.41 15.42
CA LEU A 292 -10.02 -4.14 16.42
C LEU A 292 -11.37 -4.54 15.83
N SER A 293 -11.79 -5.78 16.05
CA SER A 293 -13.21 -6.13 15.93
C SER A 293 -14.04 -5.43 17.01
N ARG A 294 -15.38 -5.37 16.82
CA ARG A 294 -16.30 -4.87 17.85
C ARG A 294 -16.11 -5.57 19.21
N TRP A 295 -15.89 -6.88 19.20
CA TRP A 295 -15.64 -7.66 20.42
C TRP A 295 -14.29 -7.33 21.06
N GLN A 296 -13.22 -7.24 20.26
CA GLN A 296 -11.92 -6.79 20.77
C GLN A 296 -12.02 -5.40 21.37
N ARG A 297 -12.79 -4.48 20.76
CA ARG A 297 -13.01 -3.13 21.30
C ARG A 297 -13.74 -3.15 22.65
N GLN A 298 -14.77 -3.97 22.81
CA GLN A 298 -15.51 -4.10 24.09
C GLN A 298 -14.61 -4.57 25.24
N ILE A 299 -13.61 -5.40 24.94
CA ILE A 299 -12.66 -5.91 25.94
C ILE A 299 -11.44 -4.98 26.08
N TRP A 300 -11.15 -4.17 25.05
CA TRP A 300 -10.00 -3.28 24.98
C TRP A 300 -10.36 -1.85 25.42
N LEU A 301 -10.23 -1.59 26.73
CA LEU A 301 -10.54 -0.32 27.40
C LEU A 301 -9.32 0.64 27.48
N GLY A 302 -8.53 0.75 26.41
CA GLY A 302 -7.20 1.37 26.44
C GLY A 302 -7.03 2.83 25.96
N GLY A 303 -8.09 3.56 25.67
CA GLY A 303 -8.05 4.96 25.21
C GLY A 303 -9.44 5.61 25.16
N GLU A 304 -9.51 6.95 24.99
CA GLU A 304 -10.77 7.70 24.90
C GLU A 304 -11.66 7.16 23.77
N ILE A 305 -12.94 6.97 24.07
CA ILE A 305 -13.96 6.42 23.17
C ILE A 305 -15.00 7.55 23.00
N PRO A 306 -15.41 7.92 21.78
CA PRO A 306 -16.64 8.68 21.59
C PRO A 306 -17.80 7.87 22.18
N ASP A 307 -18.65 8.50 22.98
CA ASP A 307 -19.82 7.84 23.56
C ASP A 307 -20.62 7.14 22.46
N ILE A 308 -20.83 5.83 22.63
CA ILE A 308 -21.78 5.09 21.80
C ILE A 308 -23.14 5.53 22.33
N GLU A 309 -23.86 6.38 21.59
CA GLU A 309 -25.30 6.54 21.81
C GLU A 309 -25.92 5.14 21.61
N GLU A 310 -26.36 4.54 22.71
CA GLU A 310 -27.19 3.34 22.69
C GLU A 310 -28.55 3.75 22.08
N ASP A 311 -28.68 3.60 20.76
CA ASP A 311 -29.99 3.62 20.11
C ASP A 311 -30.82 2.45 20.67
N GLN A 312 -31.83 2.80 21.46
CA GLN A 312 -32.92 1.95 21.96
C GLN A 312 -33.94 1.60 20.88
#